data_AF-A0A967Z730-F1
#
_entry.id   AF-A0A967Z730-F1
#
_cell.length_a   1.000
_cell.length_b   1.000
_cell.length_c   1.000
_cell.angle_alpha   90.00
_cell.angle_beta   90.00
_cell.angle_gamma   90.00
#
_symmetry.space_group_name_H-M   'P 1'
#
loop_
_entity.id
_entity.type
_entity.pdbx_description
1 polymer ?
#
loop_
_entity_poly.entity_id
_entity_poly.type
_entity_poly.pdbx_seq_one_letter_code
_entity_poly.pdbx_strand_id
1 'polypeptide(L)'
;MPSNAVGLDLDGDGRLHRSEATGLAYNRDFDHYNRNGDDYITGAEIQADSPAPDVVYADRMTIKLGDSTVELMHPGKAHSDDMTVLYFPEEGAVFGVDFMHVNRFPATLGGYPVARFAEAIARVQTLDYQIAIPG
;
A
#
# COMPACT_ATOMS: atom_id res chain seq x y z
N MET A 1 -3.82 -1.73 -13.33
CA MET A 1 -2.91 -0.69 -12.81
C MET A 1 -2.86 -0.75 -11.30
N PRO A 2 -1.72 -0.45 -10.65
CA PRO A 2 -1.67 -0.24 -9.20
C PRO A 2 -2.48 1.01 -8.82
N SER A 3 -3.02 1.06 -7.60
CA SER A 3 -4.00 2.09 -7.19
C SER A 3 -3.50 3.53 -7.33
N ASN A 4 -2.20 3.76 -7.18
CA ASN A 4 -1.56 5.06 -7.36
C ASN A 4 -1.36 5.47 -8.84
N ALA A 5 -1.49 4.55 -9.80
CA ALA A 5 -1.50 4.83 -11.24
C ALA A 5 -2.91 4.99 -11.81
N VAL A 6 -3.94 4.41 -11.16
CA VAL A 6 -5.33 4.44 -11.66
C VAL A 6 -5.84 5.87 -11.87
N GLY A 7 -5.46 6.82 -11.01
CA GLY A 7 -5.87 8.23 -11.17
C GLY A 7 -5.16 8.99 -12.29
N LEU A 8 -4.13 8.39 -12.90
CA LEU A 8 -3.36 8.98 -13.99
C LEU A 8 -3.76 8.42 -15.35
N ASP A 9 -4.28 7.20 -15.40
CA ASP A 9 -4.91 6.59 -16.59
C ASP A 9 -6.23 7.32 -16.89
N LEU A 10 -6.16 8.35 -17.75
CA LEU A 10 -7.25 9.29 -17.97
C LEU A 10 -8.29 8.73 -18.94
N ASP A 11 -7.86 7.90 -19.88
CA ASP A 11 -8.74 7.26 -20.86
C ASP A 11 -9.26 5.88 -20.42
N GLY A 12 -8.70 5.32 -19.35
CA GLY A 12 -9.14 4.08 -18.73
C GLY A 12 -8.76 2.83 -19.52
N ASP A 13 -7.76 2.92 -20.40
CA ASP A 13 -7.31 1.81 -21.24
C ASP A 13 -6.40 0.80 -20.50
N GLY A 14 -6.06 1.10 -19.23
CA GLY A 14 -5.20 0.27 -18.39
C GLY A 14 -3.71 0.41 -18.70
N ARG A 15 -3.33 1.40 -19.51
CA ARG A 15 -1.97 1.78 -19.87
C ARG A 15 -1.74 3.21 -19.43
N LEU A 16 -0.51 3.50 -19.04
CA LEU A 16 -0.12 4.86 -18.67
C LEU A 16 0.75 5.40 -19.79
N HIS A 17 0.17 6.23 -20.65
CA HIS A 17 0.89 6.89 -21.73
C HIS A 17 1.80 7.98 -21.18
N ARG A 18 2.86 8.34 -21.92
CA ARG A 18 3.78 9.41 -21.46
C ARG A 18 3.09 10.74 -21.19
N SER A 19 2.05 11.06 -21.95
CA SER A 19 1.21 12.26 -21.73
C SER A 19 0.42 12.22 -20.42
N GLU A 20 0.15 11.03 -19.90
CA GLU A 20 -0.64 10.79 -18.69
C GLU A 20 0.23 10.62 -17.45
N ALA A 21 1.46 10.12 -17.62
CA ALA A 21 2.48 9.95 -16.60
C ALA A 21 3.00 11.29 -16.06
N THR A 22 2.10 12.08 -15.47
CA THR A 22 2.36 13.38 -14.89
C THR A 22 2.69 13.23 -13.39
N GLY A 23 3.27 14.27 -12.79
CA GLY A 23 3.64 14.25 -11.37
C GLY A 23 4.94 13.47 -11.07
N LEU A 24 5.14 13.11 -9.80
CA LEU A 24 6.43 12.60 -9.31
C LEU A 24 6.58 11.07 -9.44
N ALA A 25 5.49 10.31 -9.56
CA ALA A 25 5.53 8.84 -9.44
C ALA A 25 6.07 8.14 -10.70
N TYR A 26 5.64 8.57 -11.89
CA TYR A 26 5.95 7.87 -13.15
C TYR A 26 6.66 8.74 -14.18
N ASN A 27 6.53 10.07 -14.14
CA ASN A 27 7.12 10.96 -15.16
C ASN A 27 8.65 10.82 -15.24
N ARG A 28 9.33 10.96 -14.09
CA ARG A 28 10.79 11.00 -14.03
C ARG A 28 11.41 9.68 -14.46
N ASP A 29 10.75 8.58 -14.12
CA ASP A 29 11.26 7.23 -14.27
C ASP A 29 10.46 6.46 -15.35
N PHE A 30 9.83 7.18 -16.30
CA PHE A 30 8.95 6.57 -17.30
C PHE A 30 9.66 5.50 -18.11
N ASP A 31 10.85 5.84 -18.63
CA ASP A 31 11.66 4.94 -19.45
C ASP A 31 12.23 3.77 -18.64
N HIS A 32 12.30 3.88 -17.32
CA HIS A 32 12.68 2.78 -16.44
C HIS A 32 11.55 1.75 -16.30
N TYR A 33 10.31 2.23 -16.20
CA TYR A 33 9.13 1.37 -16.14
C TYR A 33 8.75 0.80 -17.52
N ASN A 34 8.84 1.58 -18.60
CA ASN A 34 8.56 1.14 -19.96
C ASN A 34 9.71 0.25 -20.49
N ARG A 35 9.72 -1.01 -20.06
CA ARG A 35 10.83 -1.94 -20.30
C ARG A 35 10.85 -2.47 -21.73
N ASN A 36 9.69 -2.53 -22.37
CA ASN A 36 9.55 -3.05 -23.73
C ASN A 36 9.63 -1.95 -24.81
N GLY A 37 9.57 -0.67 -24.43
CA GLY A 37 9.71 0.46 -25.33
C GLY A 37 8.48 0.75 -26.19
N ASP A 38 7.27 0.37 -25.77
CA ASP A 38 6.03 0.53 -26.55
C ASP A 38 5.25 1.83 -26.28
N ASP A 39 5.93 2.80 -25.64
CA ASP A 39 5.49 4.16 -25.31
C ASP A 39 4.34 4.28 -24.30
N TYR A 40 4.01 3.21 -23.60
CA TYR A 40 3.16 3.23 -22.42
C TYR A 40 3.73 2.33 -21.32
N ILE A 41 3.21 2.48 -20.09
CA ILE A 41 3.55 1.63 -18.96
C ILE A 41 2.33 0.81 -18.57
N THR A 42 2.52 -0.49 -18.36
CA THR A 42 1.47 -1.38 -17.83
C THR A 42 1.65 -1.64 -16.34
N GLY A 43 0.58 -2.11 -15.68
CA GLY A 43 0.70 -2.57 -14.29
C GLY A 43 1.70 -3.71 -14.10
N ALA A 44 1.89 -4.56 -15.11
CA ALA A 44 2.87 -5.64 -15.07
C ALA A 44 4.31 -5.11 -15.08
N GLU A 45 4.57 -4.05 -15.84
CA GLU A 45 5.87 -3.39 -15.88
C GLU A 45 6.20 -2.66 -14.59
N ILE A 46 5.21 -2.00 -13.98
CA ILE A 46 5.38 -1.35 -12.66
C ILE A 46 5.76 -2.39 -11.60
N GLN A 47 5.13 -3.58 -11.65
CA GLN A 47 5.34 -4.64 -10.67
C GLN A 47 6.41 -5.66 -11.07
N ALA A 48 7.16 -5.42 -12.15
CA ALA A 48 8.01 -6.44 -12.74
C ALA A 48 9.14 -6.94 -11.81
N ASP A 49 9.54 -6.13 -10.81
CA ASP A 49 10.54 -6.52 -9.79
C ASP A 49 9.91 -6.92 -8.45
N SER A 50 8.58 -6.94 -8.35
CA SER A 50 7.84 -7.33 -7.16
C SER A 50 7.39 -8.79 -7.32
N PRO A 51 8.02 -9.75 -6.60
CA PRO A 51 7.61 -11.15 -6.69
C PRO A 51 6.16 -11.32 -6.22
N ALA A 52 5.45 -12.26 -6.85
CA ALA A 52 4.12 -12.62 -6.38
C ALA A 52 4.21 -13.25 -4.98
N PRO A 53 3.26 -12.95 -4.07
CA PRO A 53 3.22 -13.58 -2.76
C PRO A 53 2.85 -15.06 -2.87
N ASP A 54 3.50 -15.91 -2.08
CA ASP A 54 3.15 -17.34 -1.96
C ASP A 54 1.86 -17.57 -1.18
N VAL A 55 1.56 -16.65 -0.26
CA VAL A 55 0.40 -16.72 0.63
C VAL A 55 -0.33 -15.39 0.62
N VAL A 56 -1.64 -15.46 0.44
CA VAL A 56 -2.55 -14.31 0.49
C VAL A 56 -3.64 -14.55 1.51
N TYR A 57 -4.17 -13.46 2.07
CA TYR A 57 -5.27 -13.48 3.03
C TYR A 57 -6.20 -12.30 2.74
N ALA A 58 -7.44 -12.36 3.23
CA ALA A 58 -8.45 -11.35 2.90
C ALA A 58 -8.73 -10.35 4.03
N ASP A 59 -8.75 -10.79 5.28
CA ASP A 59 -9.13 -9.95 6.43
C ASP A 59 -8.14 -10.13 7.59
N ARG A 60 -8.03 -11.35 8.12
CA ARG A 60 -7.07 -11.69 9.18
C ARG A 60 -6.32 -12.98 8.87
N MET A 61 -5.10 -13.07 9.38
CA MET A 61 -4.30 -14.28 9.32
C MET A 61 -3.33 -14.28 10.51
N THR A 62 -3.02 -15.46 11.05
CA THR A 62 -1.94 -15.59 12.05
C THR A 62 -0.79 -16.33 11.39
N ILE A 63 0.43 -15.81 11.57
CA ILE A 63 1.66 -16.44 11.09
C ILE A 63 2.67 -16.61 12.24
N LYS A 64 3.64 -17.49 12.01
CA LYS A 64 4.84 -17.59 12.85
C LYS A 64 5.99 -16.89 12.14
N LEU A 65 6.63 -15.95 12.80
CA LEU A 65 7.89 -15.34 12.35
C LEU A 65 8.98 -15.71 13.36
N GLY A 66 9.74 -16.76 13.04
CA GLY A 66 10.57 -17.43 14.04
C GLY A 66 9.71 -17.96 15.18
N ASP A 67 10.05 -17.58 16.42
CA ASP A 67 9.30 -17.99 17.61
C ASP A 67 8.10 -17.08 17.92
N SER A 68 8.01 -15.89 17.32
CA SER A 68 6.92 -14.94 17.57
C SER A 68 5.64 -15.36 16.82
N THR A 69 4.50 -15.18 17.48
CA THR A 69 3.17 -15.26 16.85
C THR A 69 2.77 -13.87 16.39
N VAL A 70 2.45 -13.71 15.10
CA VAL A 70 2.09 -12.41 14.51
C VAL A 70 0.70 -12.49 13.92
N GLU A 71 -0.15 -11.54 14.27
CA GLU A 71 -1.48 -11.39 13.70
C GLU A 71 -1.46 -10.34 12.59
N LEU A 72 -1.79 -10.78 11.38
CA LEU A 72 -2.01 -9.93 10.23
C LEU A 72 -3.46 -9.47 10.23
N MET A 73 -3.69 -8.19 9.91
CA MET A 73 -5.01 -7.68 9.59
C MET A 73 -5.01 -6.72 8.41
N HIS A 74 -6.03 -6.82 7.56
CA HIS A 74 -6.34 -5.81 6.55
C HIS A 74 -7.19 -4.71 7.20
N PRO A 75 -6.70 -3.47 7.35
CA PRO A 75 -7.42 -2.42 8.05
C PRO A 75 -8.54 -1.79 7.20
N GLY A 76 -8.79 -2.28 5.98
CA GLY A 76 -9.57 -1.58 4.96
C GLY A 76 -8.67 -0.72 4.07
N LYS A 77 -9.23 -0.20 2.97
CA LYS A 77 -8.49 0.61 1.99
C LYS A 77 -8.16 1.99 2.56
N ALA A 78 -6.91 2.45 2.46
CA ALA A 78 -6.50 3.82 2.82
C ALA A 78 -5.28 4.31 2.03
N HIS A 79 -4.04 3.94 2.35
CA HIS A 79 -2.88 4.35 1.55
C HIS A 79 -2.78 3.55 0.24
N SER A 80 -3.08 2.25 0.30
CA SER A 80 -3.26 1.34 -0.83
C SER A 80 -4.47 0.42 -0.61
N ASP A 81 -4.79 -0.38 -1.64
CA ASP A 81 -5.86 -1.38 -1.60
C ASP A 81 -5.51 -2.61 -0.72
N ASP A 82 -4.23 -2.89 -0.53
CA ASP A 82 -3.66 -4.17 -0.08
C ASP A 82 -2.78 -4.06 1.18
N MET A 83 -2.91 -2.96 1.91
CA MET A 83 -2.18 -2.75 3.18
C MET A 83 -2.40 -3.90 4.16
N THR A 84 -1.33 -4.27 4.85
CA THR A 84 -1.31 -5.31 5.87
C THR A 84 -0.70 -4.76 7.14
N VAL A 85 -1.45 -4.80 8.23
CA VAL A 85 -0.98 -4.45 9.58
C VAL A 85 -0.44 -5.71 10.24
N LEU A 86 0.72 -5.63 10.88
CA LEU A 86 1.29 -6.73 11.67
C LEU A 86 1.18 -6.37 13.15
N TYR A 87 0.47 -7.20 13.91
CA TYR A 87 0.36 -7.08 15.35
C TYR A 87 1.17 -8.17 16.04
N PHE A 88 2.00 -7.72 16.99
CA PHE A 88 2.90 -8.51 17.81
C PHE A 88 2.36 -8.49 19.24
N PRO A 89 1.48 -9.43 19.62
CA PRO A 89 0.79 -9.41 20.91
C PRO A 89 1.73 -9.57 22.11
N GLU A 90 2.80 -10.36 21.98
CA GLU A 90 3.76 -10.60 23.06
C GLU A 90 4.57 -9.33 23.36
N GLU A 91 4.89 -8.56 22.32
CA GLU A 91 5.63 -7.29 22.41
C GLU A 91 4.71 -6.07 22.64
N GLY A 92 3.39 -6.23 22.52
CA GLY A 92 2.44 -5.11 22.55
C GLY A 92 2.75 -4.08 21.46
N ALA A 93 3.13 -4.52 20.27
CA ALA A 93 3.58 -3.66 19.17
C ALA A 93 2.76 -3.87 17.89
N VAL A 94 2.57 -2.79 17.13
CA VAL A 94 1.91 -2.85 15.82
C VAL A 94 2.72 -2.14 14.75
N PHE A 95 2.92 -2.80 13.62
CA PHE A 95 3.45 -2.21 12.40
C PHE A 95 2.27 -1.77 11.52
N GLY A 96 2.04 -0.46 11.43
CA GLY A 96 0.85 0.12 10.79
C GLY A 96 1.08 0.71 9.41
N VAL A 97 2.23 0.41 8.77
CA VAL A 97 2.60 0.82 7.40
C VAL A 97 2.34 2.32 7.12
N ASP A 98 1.99 2.67 5.88
CA ASP A 98 2.02 4.04 5.35
C ASP A 98 0.72 4.84 5.54
N PHE A 99 -0.25 4.32 6.30
CA PHE A 99 -1.48 5.08 6.61
C PHE A 99 -1.52 5.62 8.05
N MET A 100 -0.75 5.01 8.96
CA MET A 100 -0.68 5.44 10.35
C MET A 100 0.49 6.40 10.54
N HIS A 101 0.20 7.66 10.85
CA HIS A 101 1.23 8.68 11.05
C HIS A 101 1.17 9.23 12.47
N VAL A 102 2.30 9.20 13.17
CA VAL A 102 2.42 9.67 14.56
C VAL A 102 2.81 11.15 14.57
N ASN A 103 2.01 11.99 15.23
CA ASN A 103 2.24 13.43 15.39
C ASN A 103 2.40 14.22 14.07
N ARG A 104 1.90 13.69 12.95
CA ARG A 104 1.95 14.35 11.63
C ARG A 104 0.79 13.90 10.75
N PHE A 105 0.47 14.69 9.74
CA PHE A 105 -0.41 14.29 8.65
C PHE A 105 0.36 13.46 7.59
N PRO A 106 -0.36 12.62 6.81
CA PRO A 106 0.20 12.01 5.61
C PRO A 106 0.72 13.08 4.64
N ALA A 107 1.80 12.78 3.93
CA ALA A 107 2.27 13.61 2.82
C ALA A 107 1.29 13.55 1.62
N THR A 108 0.57 12.44 1.47
CA THR A 108 -0.46 12.23 0.45
C THR A 108 -1.50 11.25 0.97
N LEU A 109 -2.75 11.39 0.53
CA LEU A 109 -3.84 10.46 0.85
C LEU A 109 -3.96 9.30 -0.15
N GLY A 110 -3.05 9.18 -1.12
CA GLY A 110 -3.06 8.09 -2.09
C GLY A 110 -4.32 8.01 -2.96
N GLY A 111 -5.06 9.12 -3.10
CA GLY A 111 -6.35 9.16 -3.81
C GLY A 111 -7.57 8.81 -2.95
N TYR A 112 -7.39 8.54 -1.65
CA TYR A 112 -8.47 8.19 -0.73
C TYR A 112 -8.94 9.39 0.10
N PRO A 113 -10.21 9.42 0.54
CA PRO A 113 -10.69 10.47 1.43
C PRO A 113 -10.17 10.25 2.87
N VAL A 114 -10.04 11.34 3.63
CA VAL A 114 -9.60 11.31 5.04
C VAL A 114 -10.40 10.32 5.89
N ALA A 115 -11.69 10.16 5.60
CA ALA A 115 -12.56 9.22 6.31
C ALA A 115 -12.04 7.77 6.25
N ARG A 116 -11.44 7.36 5.11
CA ARG A 116 -10.86 6.02 4.96
C ARG A 116 -9.64 5.79 5.85
N PHE A 117 -8.79 6.82 6.00
CA PHE A 117 -7.68 6.78 6.94
C PHE A 117 -8.17 6.69 8.39
N ALA A 118 -9.18 7.50 8.76
CA ALA A 118 -9.76 7.47 10.10
C ALA A 118 -10.38 6.09 10.42
N GLU A 119 -11.11 5.48 9.48
CA GLU A 119 -11.67 4.13 9.60
C GLU A 119 -10.58 3.07 9.80
N ALA A 120 -9.50 3.11 9.00
CA ALA A 120 -8.39 2.18 9.09
C ALA A 120 -7.64 2.31 10.43
N ILE A 121 -7.36 3.54 10.87
CA ILE A 121 -6.71 3.83 12.15
C ILE A 121 -7.59 3.35 13.32
N ALA A 122 -8.90 3.62 13.29
CA ALA A 122 -9.81 3.20 14.35
C ALA A 122 -9.86 1.67 14.50
N ARG A 123 -9.74 0.92 13.40
CA ARG A 123 -9.66 -0.55 13.44
C ARG A 123 -8.38 -1.03 14.11
N VAL A 124 -7.22 -0.44 13.78
CA VAL A 124 -5.95 -0.78 14.43
C VAL A 124 -5.98 -0.45 15.92
N GLN A 125 -6.59 0.68 16.30
CA GLN A 125 -6.73 1.09 17.70
C GLN A 125 -7.58 0.14 18.58
N THR A 126 -8.22 -0.87 17.99
CA THR A 126 -8.90 -1.94 18.76
C THR A 126 -7.94 -3.01 19.31
N LEU A 127 -6.70 -3.04 18.82
CA LEU A 127 -5.67 -3.97 19.26
C LEU A 127 -5.03 -3.48 20.57
N ASP A 128 -4.58 -4.42 21.41
CA ASP A 128 -3.91 -4.10 22.66
C ASP A 128 -2.41 -3.90 22.43
N TYR A 129 -2.02 -2.70 22.02
CA TYR A 129 -0.63 -2.33 21.79
C TYR A 129 -0.26 -1.02 22.49
N GLN A 130 1.01 -0.88 22.82
CA GLN A 130 1.60 0.33 23.40
C GLN A 130 2.64 0.96 22.45
N ILE A 131 3.14 0.19 21.49
CA ILE A 131 4.16 0.62 20.53
C ILE A 131 3.55 0.61 19.12
N ALA A 132 3.52 1.78 18.48
CA ALA A 132 3.12 1.94 17.09
C ALA A 132 4.34 2.24 16.22
N ILE A 133 4.56 1.41 15.20
CA ILE A 133 5.65 1.54 14.23
C ILE A 133 5.03 1.93 12.88
N PRO A 134 5.14 3.20 12.45
CA PRO A 134 4.70 3.63 11.14
C PRO A 134 5.72 3.24 10.05
N GLY A 135 5.31 3.35 8.78
CA GLY A 135 6.22 3.33 7.62
C GLY A 135 7.03 4.62 7.44
#